data_AF-A0A2V5NJI5-F1
#
_entry.id   AF-A0A2V5NJI5-F1
#
_cell.length_a   1.000
_cell.length_b   1.000
_cell.length_c   1.000
_cell.angle_alpha   90.00
_cell.angle_beta   90.00
_cell.angle_gamma   90.00
#
_symmetry.space_group_name_H-M   'P 1'
#
loop_
_entity.id
_entity.type
_entity.pdbx_description
1 polymer ?
#
loop_
_entity_poly.entity_id
_entity_poly.type
_entity_poly.pdbx_seq_one_letter_code
_entity_poly.pdbx_strand_id
1 'polypeptide(L)'
;MDQANTKLDAVYKRLMSKLDADGQKALKEAERSWIKWRDDEAMLMARVGGAVGDSGMRVDFANAQLKLINQRTEVLTEYAKQSAGN
;
A
#
# COMPACT_ATOMS: atom_id res chain seq x y z
N MET A 1 2.19 -7.93 9.64
CA MET A 1 1.38 -7.21 8.64
C MET A 1 0.74 -5.96 9.26
N ASP A 2 0.13 -6.10 10.45
CA ASP A 2 -0.60 -5.02 11.16
C ASP A 2 0.22 -3.74 11.37
N GLN A 3 1.48 -3.85 11.82
CA GLN A 3 2.34 -2.68 11.99
C GLN A 3 2.57 -1.90 10.68
N ALA A 4 2.66 -2.60 9.54
CA ALA A 4 2.87 -1.97 8.24
C ALA A 4 1.59 -1.24 7.77
N ASN A 5 0.42 -1.84 7.99
CA ASN A 5 -0.87 -1.19 7.74
C ASN A 5 -1.05 0.05 8.62
N THR A 6 -0.72 -0.02 9.91
CA THR A 6 -0.80 1.14 10.81
C THR A 6 0.10 2.29 10.34
N LYS A 7 1.31 1.99 9.86
CA LYS A 7 2.22 3.00 9.30
C LYS A 7 1.64 3.62 8.03
N LEU A 8 1.11 2.80 7.13
CA LEU A 8 0.46 3.27 5.90
C LEU A 8 -0.72 4.21 6.24
N ASP A 9 -1.59 3.80 7.16
CA ASP A 9 -2.75 4.60 7.60
C ASP A 9 -2.34 5.93 8.22
N ALA A 10 -1.26 5.96 9.01
CA ALA A 10 -0.75 7.18 9.61
C ALA A 10 -0.25 8.16 8.55
N VAL A 11 0.50 7.70 7.56
CA VAL A 11 1.00 8.54 6.46
C VAL A 11 -0.14 8.98 5.55
N TYR A 12 -1.09 8.09 5.24
CA TYR A 12 -2.31 8.41 4.49
C TYR A 12 -3.08 9.54 5.16
N LYS A 13 -3.35 9.45 6.47
CA LYS A 13 -4.06 10.51 7.22
C LYS A 13 -3.29 11.83 7.22
N ARG A 14 -1.96 11.77 7.34
CA ARG A 14 -1.10 12.97 7.29
C ARG A 14 -1.10 13.63 5.92
N LEU A 15 -1.09 12.86 4.83
CA LEU A 15 -1.21 13.41 3.48
C LEU A 15 -2.61 14.00 3.27
N MET A 16 -3.64 13.28 3.70
CA MET A 16 -5.03 13.70 3.60
C MET A 16 -5.28 15.08 4.24
N SER A 17 -4.67 15.36 5.41
CA SER A 17 -4.83 16.65 6.10
C SER A 17 -4.14 17.83 5.40
N LYS A 18 -3.31 17.58 4.39
CA LYS A 18 -2.56 18.61 3.64
C LYS A 18 -3.17 18.91 2.28
N LEU A 19 -4.07 18.07 1.80
CA LEU A 19 -4.69 18.21 0.49
C LEU A 19 -6.00 19.00 0.61
N ASP A 20 -6.32 19.74 -0.45
CA ASP A 20 -7.63 20.34 -0.67
C ASP A 20 -8.69 19.27 -1.00
N ALA A 21 -9.94 19.69 -1.18
CA ALA A 21 -11.06 18.76 -1.38
C ALA A 21 -10.87 17.83 -2.59
N ASP A 22 -10.33 18.36 -3.69
CA ASP A 22 -10.08 17.60 -4.91
C ASP A 22 -8.90 16.65 -4.75
N GLY A 23 -7.79 17.10 -4.13
CA GLY A 23 -6.66 16.24 -3.80
C GLY A 23 -7.03 15.13 -2.83
N GLN A 24 -7.86 15.42 -1.83
CA GLN A 24 -8.41 14.44 -0.89
C GLN A 24 -9.25 13.36 -1.59
N LYS A 25 -10.07 13.77 -2.56
CA LYS A 25 -10.86 12.84 -3.38
C LYS A 25 -9.96 11.97 -4.24
N ALA A 26 -8.99 12.57 -4.92
CA ALA A 26 -8.02 11.84 -5.74
C ALA A 26 -7.20 10.83 -4.93
N LEU A 27 -6.75 11.20 -3.72
CA LEU A 27 -6.02 10.31 -2.83
C LEU A 27 -6.88 9.10 -2.40
N LYS A 28 -8.14 9.32 -2.03
CA LYS A 28 -9.09 8.24 -1.67
C LYS A 28 -9.28 7.25 -2.81
N GLU A 29 -9.48 7.75 -4.04
CA GLU A 29 -9.69 6.92 -5.23
C GLU A 29 -8.43 6.14 -5.59
N ALA A 30 -7.26 6.78 -5.50
CA ALA A 30 -5.97 6.14 -5.72
C ALA A 30 -5.69 5.03 -4.70
N GLU A 31 -5.98 5.26 -3.41
CA GLU A 31 -5.75 4.26 -2.36
C GLU A 31 -6.68 3.04 -2.51
N ARG A 32 -7.95 3.27 -2.85
CA ARG A 32 -8.90 2.18 -3.15
C ARG A 32 -8.43 1.32 -4.33
N SER A 33 -7.99 1.96 -5.40
CA SER A 33 -7.48 1.27 -6.59
C SER A 33 -6.21 0.50 -6.28
N TRP A 34 -5.33 1.10 -5.47
CA TRP A 34 -4.09 0.47 -5.03
C TRP A 34 -4.34 -0.79 -4.18
N ILE A 35 -5.32 -0.78 -3.27
CA ILE A 35 -5.66 -1.98 -2.46
C ILE A 35 -6.05 -3.15 -3.36
N LYS A 36 -6.90 -2.90 -4.37
CA LYS A 36 -7.28 -3.94 -5.34
C LYS A 36 -6.07 -4.47 -6.11
N TRP A 37 -5.28 -3.57 -6.67
CA TRP A 37 -4.06 -3.94 -7.39
C TRP A 37 -3.07 -4.72 -6.51
N ARG A 38 -2.88 -4.31 -5.25
CA ARG A 38 -1.99 -4.97 -4.29
C ARG A 38 -2.37 -6.44 -4.10
N ASP A 39 -3.66 -6.71 -3.95
CA ASP A 39 -4.13 -8.07 -3.69
C ASP A 39 -3.98 -8.95 -4.95
N ASP A 40 -4.25 -8.41 -6.13
CA ASP A 40 -4.02 -9.10 -7.41
C ASP A 40 -2.51 -9.36 -7.65
N GLU A 41 -1.67 -8.36 -7.40
CA GLU A 41 -0.21 -8.45 -7.56
C GLU A 41 0.42 -9.42 -6.54
N ALA A 42 0.00 -9.37 -5.28
CA ALA A 42 0.48 -10.29 -4.27
C ALA A 42 0.13 -11.75 -4.59
N MET A 43 -1.06 -11.98 -5.18
CA MET A 43 -1.48 -13.28 -5.67
C MET A 43 -0.60 -13.75 -6.84
N LEU A 44 -0.30 -12.85 -7.79
CA LEU A 44 0.62 -13.14 -8.88
C LEU A 44 2.02 -13.48 -8.36
N MET A 45 2.56 -12.68 -7.45
CA MET A 45 3.88 -12.90 -6.84
C MET A 45 3.95 -14.25 -6.12
N ALA A 46 2.91 -14.63 -5.37
CA ALA A 46 2.86 -15.92 -4.69
C ALA A 46 2.83 -17.10 -5.69
N ARG A 47 2.14 -16.95 -6.83
CA ARG A 47 2.09 -17.97 -7.89
C ARG A 47 3.43 -18.12 -8.61
N VAL A 48 4.12 -17.00 -8.86
CA VAL A 48 5.44 -16.99 -9.53
C VAL A 48 6.55 -17.45 -8.58
N GLY A 49 6.41 -17.24 -7.27
CA GLY A 49 7.38 -17.63 -6.24
C GLY A 49 7.65 -19.13 -6.12
N GLY A 50 6.87 -19.98 -6.79
CA GLY A 50 7.12 -21.42 -6.89
C GLY A 50 6.76 -22.22 -5.64
N ALA A 51 5.95 -21.67 -4.74
CA ALA A 51 5.48 -22.37 -3.56
C ALA A 51 4.69 -23.64 -3.92
N VAL A 52 5.05 -24.76 -3.31
CA VAL A 52 4.36 -26.04 -3.48
C VAL A 52 3.41 -26.25 -2.30
N GLY A 53 2.10 -26.28 -2.58
CA GLY A 53 1.05 -26.50 -1.60
C GLY A 53 0.46 -25.23 -0.96
N ASP A 54 -0.74 -25.37 -0.39
CA ASP A 54 -1.57 -24.26 0.12
C ASP A 54 -0.90 -23.40 1.20
N SER A 55 -0.03 -23.98 2.03
CA SER A 55 0.64 -23.26 3.12
C SER A 55 1.74 -22.33 2.62
N GLY A 56 2.56 -22.78 1.67
CA GLY A 56 3.61 -21.96 1.06
C GLY A 56 3.03 -20.76 0.30
N MET A 57 1.94 -20.99 -0.44
CA MET A 57 1.25 -19.94 -1.20
C MET A 57 0.73 -18.82 -0.28
N ARG A 58 0.19 -19.16 0.90
CA ARG A 58 -0.28 -18.17 1.88
C ARG A 58 0.85 -17.34 2.48
N VAL A 59 2.01 -17.95 2.75
CA VAL A 59 3.17 -17.26 3.28
C VAL A 59 3.73 -16.28 2.24
N ASP A 60 3.88 -16.72 1.00
CA ASP A 60 4.38 -15.87 -0.09
C ASP A 60 3.44 -14.71 -0.39
N PHE A 61 2.12 -14.96 -0.36
CA PHE A 61 1.12 -13.91 -0.48
C PHE A 61 1.25 -12.86 0.62
N ALA A 62 1.35 -13.29 1.88
CA ALA A 62 1.49 -12.37 3.02
C ALA A 62 2.80 -11.55 2.94
N ASN A 63 3.90 -12.18 2.52
CA ASN A 63 5.18 -11.51 2.32
C ASN A 63 5.12 -10.49 1.17
N ALA A 64 4.45 -10.85 0.06
CA ALA A 64 4.23 -9.96 -1.06
C ALA A 64 3.39 -8.74 -0.65
N GLN A 65 2.28 -8.94 0.06
CA GLN A 65 1.47 -7.83 0.58
C GLN A 65 2.29 -6.94 1.52
N LEU A 66 3.08 -7.51 2.44
CA LEU A 66 3.95 -6.73 3.33
C LEU A 66 4.94 -5.85 2.56
N LYS A 67 5.58 -6.40 1.53
CA LYS A 67 6.50 -5.65 0.65
C LYS A 67 5.78 -4.48 -0.02
N LEU A 68 4.61 -4.74 -0.61
CA LEU A 68 3.84 -3.72 -1.32
C LEU A 68 3.33 -2.61 -0.38
N ILE A 69 2.90 -2.96 0.84
CA ILE A 69 2.49 -1.98 1.87
C ILE A 69 3.66 -1.05 2.23
N ASN A 70 4.86 -1.59 2.40
CA ASN A 70 6.04 -0.78 2.71
C ASN A 70 6.37 0.19 1.56
N GLN A 71 6.34 -0.29 0.31
CA GLN A 71 6.55 0.55 -0.87
C GLN A 71 5.50 1.67 -0.98
N ARG A 72 4.23 1.36 -0.75
CA ARG A 72 3.16 2.38 -0.75
C ARG A 72 3.36 3.41 0.35
N THR A 73 3.80 2.98 1.54
CA THR A 73 4.11 3.88 2.65
C THR A 73 5.22 4.88 2.27
N GLU A 74 6.26 4.43 1.57
CA GLU A 74 7.33 5.30 1.06
C GLU A 74 6.78 6.32 0.05
N VAL A 75 5.98 5.88 -0.92
CA VAL A 75 5.35 6.76 -1.92
C VAL A 75 4.49 7.84 -1.25
N LEU A 76 3.60 7.47 -0.33
CA LEU A 76 2.76 8.45 0.37
C LEU A 76 3.58 9.37 1.27
N THR A 77 4.70 8.88 1.80
CA THR A 77 5.62 9.70 2.61
C THR A 77 6.27 10.79 1.74
N GLU A 78 6.70 10.45 0.53
CA GLU A 78 7.26 11.43 -0.40
C GLU A 78 6.22 12.48 -0.84
N TYR A 79 4.98 12.06 -1.13
CA TYR A 79 3.90 13.00 -1.41
C TYR A 79 3.62 13.93 -0.21
N ALA A 80 3.66 13.38 1.01
CA ALA A 80 3.48 14.15 2.24
C ALA A 80 4.62 15.15 2.50
N LYS A 81 5.84 14.87 2.03
CA LYS A 81 6.98 15.80 2.09
C LYS A 81 6.82 16.92 1.05
N GLN A 82 6.47 16.58 -0.18
CA GLN A 82 6.30 17.56 -1.26
C GLN A 82 5.17 18.56 -0.97
N SER A 83 4.05 18.07 -0.42
CA SER A 83 2.93 18.92 0.05
C SER A 83 3.24 19.76 1.30
N ALA A 84 4.43 19.62 1.91
CA ALA A 84 4.88 20.49 3.00
C ALA A 84 5.68 21.72 2.51
N GLY A 85 6.08 21.74 1.24
CA GLY A 85 6.94 22.77 0.66
C GLY A 85 6.21 23.90 -0.09
N ASN A 86 4.88 23.89 -0.06
CA ASN A 86 4.02 24.94 -0.63
C ASN A 86 3.28 25.68 0.48
#